data_AF-A0A8U8BHF2-F1
#
_entry.id   AF-A0A8U8BHF2-F1
#
_cell.length_a   1.000
_cell.length_b   1.000
_cell.length_c   1.000
_cell.angle_alpha   90.00
_cell.angle_beta   90.00
_cell.angle_gamma   90.00
#
_symmetry.space_group_name_H-M   'P 1'
#
loop_
_entity.id
_entity.type
_entity.pdbx_description
1 polymer ?
#
loop_
_entity_poly.entity_id
_entity_poly.type
_entity_poly.pdbx_seq_one_letter_code
_entity_poly.pdbx_strand_id
1 'polypeptide(L)'
;LSLGGLTGTGVYWDKLGYTGEHLYLSLGGLTGLGWSLSFTPALGAVSRWFPRRRALATSVAVSGAAGSGLALAPLLPPALDSYGWRGALLLLAAVSLHLVAAAALLRPPPRTPPEPPEPSGTLRRLLRHGPFLRYAAAFALLDLGYYVPFVHGAGRALELGCDGRRAAAGVAAMAALDGAGRLAAGWLAERPAAALLRQLAAWAALAGLAALVTPLGTKFRALLALAAAYGGCAGAVAPLQFAGVAQVVGARGAAMAIGVMQMVESAGSLLGAPLAGTGGTGGDWGVGGSRTWAGLGGNGGTGREWGELGELGGLEHGGVWGVCGV
;
A
#
# COMPACT_ATOMS: atom_id res chain seq x y z
N LEU A 1 9.84 -7.97 13.73
CA LEU A 1 9.36 -8.01 15.13
C LEU A 1 7.87 -7.77 15.25
N SER A 2 7.28 -6.82 14.51
CA SER A 2 5.93 -6.29 14.79
C SER A 2 4.74 -7.13 14.28
N LEU A 3 4.92 -7.97 13.26
CA LEU A 3 3.84 -8.87 12.80
C LEU A 3 3.90 -10.23 13.51
N GLY A 4 5.09 -10.84 13.59
CA GLY A 4 5.33 -12.14 14.25
C GLY A 4 5.10 -12.18 15.77
N GLY A 5 5.21 -11.05 16.47
CA GLY A 5 4.99 -10.99 17.91
C GLY A 5 3.52 -10.96 18.35
N LEU A 6 2.58 -10.58 17.47
CA LEU A 6 1.23 -10.15 17.87
C LEU A 6 0.10 -10.99 17.29
N THR A 7 0.33 -11.74 16.22
CA THR A 7 -0.62 -12.79 15.83
C THR A 7 -0.62 -13.94 16.85
N GLY A 8 0.53 -14.18 17.49
CA GLY A 8 0.65 -15.07 18.66
C GLY A 8 -0.10 -14.55 19.89
N THR A 9 -0.21 -13.22 20.07
CA THR A 9 -1.06 -12.67 21.14
C THR A 9 -2.52 -12.69 20.74
N GLY A 10 -2.91 -12.52 19.47
CA GLY A 10 -4.31 -12.63 19.03
C GLY A 10 -5.00 -13.95 19.43
N VAL A 11 -4.25 -15.07 19.46
CA VAL A 11 -4.75 -16.37 19.96
C VAL A 11 -4.91 -16.39 21.49
N TYR A 12 -4.10 -15.62 22.22
CA TYR A 12 -4.23 -15.47 23.67
C TYR A 12 -5.39 -14.54 24.07
N TRP A 13 -5.85 -13.69 23.16
CA TRP A 13 -6.84 -12.63 23.43
C TRP A 13 -8.29 -13.10 23.27
N ASP A 14 -8.52 -14.25 22.65
CA ASP A 14 -9.83 -14.92 22.54
C ASP A 14 -10.36 -15.36 23.92
N LYS A 15 -9.47 -15.61 24.90
CA LYS A 15 -9.84 -15.93 26.28
C LYS A 15 -10.32 -14.74 27.11
N LEU A 16 -10.20 -13.50 26.60
CA LEU A 16 -10.47 -12.27 27.36
C LEU A 16 -11.71 -11.49 26.87
N GLY A 17 -12.43 -11.94 25.84
CA GLY A 17 -13.73 -11.40 25.45
C GLY A 17 -13.72 -9.96 24.92
N TYR A 18 -12.87 -9.65 23.93
CA TYR A 18 -12.66 -8.28 23.44
C TYR A 18 -13.34 -7.93 22.09
N THR A 19 -13.78 -6.67 22.02
CA THR A 19 -14.49 -5.91 20.97
C THR A 19 -13.64 -5.52 19.75
N GLY A 20 -14.29 -5.16 18.63
CA GLY A 20 -13.66 -4.85 17.34
C GLY A 20 -12.59 -3.73 17.34
N GLU A 21 -12.60 -2.83 18.32
CA GLU A 21 -11.62 -1.74 18.47
C GLU A 21 -10.18 -2.24 18.63
N HIS A 22 -9.98 -3.37 19.33
CA HIS A 22 -8.66 -3.96 19.52
C HIS A 22 -8.07 -4.51 18.21
N LEU A 23 -8.92 -4.98 17.29
CA LEU A 23 -8.49 -5.42 15.98
C LEU A 23 -7.97 -4.23 15.16
N TYR A 24 -8.64 -3.07 15.21
CA TYR A 24 -8.16 -1.87 14.52
C TYR A 24 -6.84 -1.34 15.08
N LEU A 25 -6.71 -1.27 16.40
CA LEU A 25 -5.48 -0.78 17.06
C LEU A 25 -4.28 -1.71 16.81
N SER A 26 -4.49 -3.03 16.89
CA SER A 26 -3.43 -4.01 16.70
C SER A 26 -3.09 -4.21 15.22
N LEU A 27 -4.09 -4.41 14.37
CA LEU A 27 -3.88 -4.63 12.94
C LEU A 27 -3.43 -3.35 12.25
N GLY A 28 -3.92 -2.17 12.60
CA GLY A 28 -3.52 -0.91 11.96
C GLY A 28 -2.30 -0.26 12.62
N GLY A 29 -2.38 0.01 13.92
CA GLY A 29 -1.35 0.78 14.63
C GLY A 29 0.00 0.06 14.69
N LEU A 30 0.01 -1.21 15.11
CA LEU A 30 1.26 -1.95 15.33
C LEU A 30 1.92 -2.41 14.03
N THR A 31 1.13 -2.82 13.03
CA THR A 31 1.66 -3.16 11.71
C THR A 31 2.24 -1.92 11.02
N GLY A 32 1.54 -0.77 11.09
CA GLY A 32 2.01 0.49 10.53
C GLY A 32 3.31 0.98 11.18
N LEU A 33 3.42 0.87 12.50
CA LEU A 33 4.68 1.13 13.21
C LEU A 33 5.80 0.19 12.76
N GLY A 34 5.51 -1.11 12.62
CA GLY A 34 6.46 -2.10 12.12
C GLY A 34 6.94 -1.85 10.70
N TRP A 35 6.01 -1.45 9.82
CA TRP A 35 6.30 -1.04 8.46
C TRP A 35 7.21 0.18 8.43
N SER A 36 6.86 1.24 9.17
CA SER A 36 7.66 2.47 9.23
C SER A 36 9.10 2.24 9.71
N LEU A 37 9.27 1.43 10.76
CA LEU A 37 10.58 1.07 11.32
C LEU A 37 11.43 0.20 10.38
N SER A 38 10.82 -0.53 9.45
CA SER A 38 11.53 -1.39 8.50
C SER A 38 11.78 -0.69 7.17
N PHE A 39 10.78 0.01 6.65
CA PHE A 39 10.75 0.62 5.32
C PHE A 39 11.68 1.84 5.22
N THR A 40 11.61 2.77 6.17
CA THR A 40 12.41 4.00 6.16
C THR A 40 13.92 3.73 6.17
N PRO A 41 14.48 2.89 7.08
CA PRO A 41 15.91 2.60 7.06
C PRO A 41 16.32 1.76 5.83
N ALA A 42 15.46 0.87 5.33
CA ALA A 42 15.75 0.12 4.12
C ALA A 42 15.89 1.05 2.89
N LEU A 43 14.97 1.99 2.70
CA LEU A 43 15.05 3.00 1.64
C LEU A 43 16.29 3.90 1.79
N GLY A 44 16.59 4.32 3.03
CA GLY A 44 17.80 5.07 3.34
C GLY A 44 19.07 4.30 2.95
N ALA A 45 19.13 3.01 3.26
CA ALA A 45 20.25 2.14 2.91
C ALA A 45 20.41 2.01 1.39
N VAL A 46 19.33 1.73 0.65
CA VAL A 46 19.34 1.63 -0.84
C VAL A 46 19.88 2.92 -1.45
N SER A 47 19.40 4.07 -0.98
CA SER A 47 19.81 5.38 -1.48
C SER A 47 21.31 5.67 -1.28
N ARG A 48 21.91 5.10 -0.22
CA ARG A 48 23.34 5.22 0.10
C ARG A 48 24.20 4.25 -0.69
N TRP A 49 23.74 3.01 -0.92
CA TRP A 49 24.46 2.01 -1.71
C TRP A 49 24.49 2.36 -3.21
N PHE A 50 23.44 2.98 -3.73
CA PHE A 50 23.29 3.28 -5.16
C PHE A 50 23.12 4.78 -5.47
N PRO A 51 24.09 5.64 -5.15
CA PRO A 51 23.93 7.09 -5.29
C PRO A 51 23.79 7.58 -6.74
N ARG A 52 24.31 6.81 -7.72
CA ARG A 52 24.22 7.13 -9.15
C ARG A 52 22.96 6.59 -9.82
N ARG A 53 22.31 5.56 -9.24
CA ARG A 53 21.14 4.88 -9.80
C ARG A 53 20.00 4.79 -8.78
N ARG A 54 19.76 5.90 -8.08
CA ARG A 54 18.87 5.94 -6.91
C ARG A 54 17.44 5.57 -7.30
N ALA A 55 16.91 6.15 -8.38
CA ALA A 55 15.53 5.95 -8.76
C ALA A 55 15.28 4.49 -9.19
N LEU A 56 16.20 3.90 -9.97
CA LEU A 56 16.11 2.49 -10.35
C LEU A 56 16.25 1.56 -9.14
N ALA A 57 17.23 1.80 -8.26
CA ALA A 57 17.44 0.96 -7.07
C ALA A 57 16.24 1.02 -6.11
N THR A 58 15.69 2.21 -5.87
CA THR A 58 14.45 2.39 -5.12
C THR A 58 13.29 1.65 -5.80
N SER A 59 13.15 1.76 -7.11
CA SER A 59 12.08 1.08 -7.84
C SER A 59 12.15 -0.44 -7.71
N VAL A 60 13.35 -1.03 -7.85
CA VAL A 60 13.55 -2.47 -7.63
C VAL A 60 13.22 -2.87 -6.20
N ALA A 61 13.67 -2.09 -5.21
CA ALA A 61 13.43 -2.37 -3.80
C ALA A 61 11.93 -2.37 -3.44
N VAL A 62 11.16 -1.41 -3.96
CA VAL A 62 9.72 -1.25 -3.63
C VAL A 62 8.83 -2.07 -4.60
N SER A 63 9.37 -2.67 -5.66
CA SER A 63 8.58 -3.54 -6.56
C SER A 63 8.15 -4.86 -5.91
N GLY A 64 8.77 -5.24 -4.79
CA GLY A 64 8.37 -6.42 -4.01
C GLY A 64 6.90 -6.38 -3.57
N ALA A 65 6.32 -5.19 -3.33
CA ALA A 65 4.93 -5.02 -2.93
C ALA A 65 3.92 -5.54 -3.98
N ALA A 66 4.22 -5.31 -5.26
CA ALA A 66 3.41 -5.85 -6.36
C ALA A 66 3.50 -7.39 -6.41
N GLY A 67 4.70 -7.93 -6.18
CA GLY A 67 4.95 -9.37 -6.11
C GLY A 67 4.20 -10.04 -4.96
N SER A 68 4.18 -9.43 -3.76
CA SER A 68 3.44 -9.97 -2.62
C SER A 68 1.93 -9.93 -2.84
N GLY A 69 1.38 -8.87 -3.45
CA GLY A 69 -0.04 -8.81 -3.79
C GLY A 69 -0.47 -9.91 -4.77
N LEU A 70 0.34 -10.15 -5.82
CA LEU A 70 0.10 -11.21 -6.79
C LEU A 70 0.24 -12.62 -6.21
N ALA A 71 1.19 -12.82 -5.29
CA ALA A 71 1.40 -14.11 -4.64
C ALA A 71 0.31 -14.39 -3.59
N LEU A 72 -0.15 -13.37 -2.86
CA LEU A 72 -1.14 -13.53 -1.80
C LEU A 72 -2.52 -13.89 -2.36
N ALA A 73 -2.92 -13.32 -3.48
CA ALA A 73 -4.23 -13.57 -4.09
C ALA A 73 -4.58 -15.07 -4.30
N PRO A 74 -3.72 -15.92 -4.89
CA PRO A 74 -3.98 -17.36 -5.01
C PRO A 74 -3.71 -18.16 -3.73
N LEU A 75 -2.83 -17.67 -2.84
CA LEU A 75 -2.46 -18.40 -1.61
C LEU A 75 -3.46 -18.18 -0.47
N LEU A 76 -4.20 -17.08 -0.48
CA LEU A 76 -5.08 -16.73 0.62
C LEU A 76 -6.33 -17.64 0.72
N PRO A 77 -7.09 -17.91 -0.36
CA PRO A 77 -8.28 -18.77 -0.25
C PRO A 77 -7.99 -20.14 0.39
N PRO A 78 -7.00 -20.94 -0.04
CA PRO A 78 -6.73 -22.22 0.60
C PRO A 78 -6.22 -22.08 2.05
N ALA A 79 -5.52 -20.98 2.37
CA ALA A 79 -5.09 -20.70 3.74
C ALA A 79 -6.28 -20.37 4.66
N LEU A 80 -7.25 -19.62 4.15
CA LEU A 80 -8.50 -19.32 4.86
C LEU A 80 -9.35 -20.58 5.04
N ASP A 81 -9.47 -21.40 3.99
CA ASP A 81 -10.26 -22.64 4.03
C ASP A 81 -9.67 -23.65 5.03
N SER A 82 -8.34 -23.72 5.15
CA SER A 82 -7.67 -24.71 6.01
C SER A 82 -7.46 -24.24 7.45
N TYR A 83 -7.19 -22.95 7.66
CA TYR A 83 -6.73 -22.41 8.95
C TYR A 83 -7.60 -21.28 9.51
N GLY A 84 -8.65 -20.89 8.78
CA GLY A 84 -9.47 -19.73 9.09
C GLY A 84 -8.70 -18.41 8.98
N TRP A 85 -9.40 -17.30 9.23
CA TRP A 85 -8.80 -15.96 9.17
C TRP A 85 -7.69 -15.74 10.21
N ARG A 86 -7.86 -16.31 11.43
CA ARG A 86 -6.86 -16.22 12.51
C ARG A 86 -5.55 -16.93 12.13
N GLY A 87 -5.66 -18.13 11.56
CA GLY A 87 -4.50 -18.89 11.10
C GLY A 87 -3.81 -18.26 9.90
N ALA A 88 -4.57 -17.70 8.96
CA ALA A 88 -4.01 -16.95 7.83
C ALA A 88 -3.21 -15.72 8.30
N LEU A 89 -3.69 -14.98 9.31
CA LEU A 89 -2.95 -13.86 9.91
C LEU A 89 -1.63 -14.33 10.56
N LEU A 90 -1.65 -15.45 11.30
CA LEU A 90 -0.44 -16.06 11.87
C LEU A 90 0.59 -16.43 10.81
N LEU A 91 0.16 -17.02 9.69
CA LEU A 91 1.04 -17.35 8.57
C LEU A 91 1.67 -16.10 7.95
N LEU A 92 0.87 -15.06 7.70
CA LEU A 92 1.37 -13.77 7.20
C LEU A 92 2.43 -13.19 8.15
N ALA A 93 2.17 -13.24 9.45
CA ALA A 93 3.10 -12.77 10.45
C ALA A 93 4.41 -13.56 10.51
N ALA A 94 4.35 -14.88 10.32
CA ALA A 94 5.54 -15.73 10.20
C ALA A 94 6.35 -15.37 8.95
N VAL A 95 5.70 -15.13 7.81
CA VAL A 95 6.36 -14.63 6.59
C VAL A 95 7.04 -13.29 6.85
N SER A 96 6.36 -12.33 7.47
CA SER A 96 6.93 -11.02 7.81
C SER A 96 8.09 -11.08 8.80
N LEU A 97 8.22 -12.15 9.61
CA LEU A 97 9.36 -12.32 10.51
C LEU A 97 10.68 -12.53 9.75
N HIS A 98 10.63 -13.05 8.51
CA HIS A 98 11.80 -13.22 7.65
C HIS A 98 12.47 -11.87 7.30
N LEU A 99 11.76 -10.75 7.43
CA LEU A 99 12.34 -9.41 7.32
C LEU A 99 13.46 -9.16 8.35
N VAL A 100 13.40 -9.78 9.53
CA VAL A 100 14.46 -9.65 10.55
C VAL A 100 15.75 -10.31 10.07
N ALA A 101 15.65 -11.50 9.48
CA ALA A 101 16.79 -12.19 8.89
C ALA A 101 17.37 -11.40 7.71
N ALA A 102 16.51 -10.85 6.85
CA ALA A 102 16.93 -9.98 5.76
C ALA A 102 17.63 -8.70 6.26
N ALA A 103 17.11 -8.08 7.33
CA ALA A 103 17.73 -6.91 7.94
C ALA A 103 19.09 -7.22 8.58
N ALA A 104 19.25 -8.39 9.20
CA ALA A 104 20.53 -8.84 9.75
C ALA A 104 21.62 -9.04 8.68
N LEU A 105 21.22 -9.27 7.42
CA LEU A 105 22.13 -9.39 6.27
C LEU A 105 22.56 -8.02 5.70
N LEU A 106 21.91 -6.91 6.10
CA LEU A 106 22.27 -5.58 5.62
C LEU A 106 23.64 -5.16 6.15
N ARG A 107 24.59 -4.98 5.22
CA ARG A 107 25.92 -4.48 5.52
C ARG A 107 25.94 -2.96 5.50
N PRO A 108 26.73 -2.30 6.36
CA PRO A 108 26.91 -0.86 6.30
C PRO A 108 27.47 -0.47 4.91
N PRO A 109 26.98 0.64 4.33
CA PRO A 109 27.42 1.08 3.01
C PRO A 109 28.92 1.41 3.00
N PRO A 110 29.62 1.27 1.86
CA PRO A 110 31.03 1.59 1.74
C PRO A 110 31.32 3.05 2.18
N ARG A 111 32.26 3.20 3.11
CA ARG A 111 32.77 4.44 3.74
C ARG A 111 32.25 5.75 3.13
N THR A 112 31.11 6.22 3.61
CA THR A 112 30.88 7.66 3.75
C THR A 112 31.52 8.10 5.06
N PRO A 113 32.23 9.25 5.13
CA PRO A 113 32.71 9.82 6.39
C PRO A 113 31.57 9.79 7.43
N PRO A 114 31.86 9.54 8.72
CA PRO A 114 30.84 9.65 9.75
C PRO A 114 30.17 11.00 9.61
N GLU A 115 28.89 10.98 9.27
CA GLU A 115 28.14 12.18 9.01
C GLU A 115 28.06 12.94 10.33
N PRO A 116 28.43 14.24 10.36
CA PRO A 116 28.32 15.01 11.59
C PRO A 116 26.87 14.92 12.08
N PRO A 117 26.66 14.79 13.41
CA PRO A 117 25.34 14.62 13.99
C PRO A 117 24.38 15.66 13.41
N GLU A 118 23.17 15.21 13.05
CA GLU A 118 22.15 16.09 12.48
C GLU A 118 21.96 17.31 13.41
N PRO A 119 21.97 18.53 12.86
CA PRO A 119 21.84 19.73 13.69
C PRO A 119 20.53 19.67 14.48
N SER A 120 20.58 20.15 15.73
CA SER A 120 19.38 20.32 16.53
C SER A 120 18.38 21.22 15.79
N GLY A 121 17.11 20.80 15.73
CA GLY A 121 16.06 21.53 15.02
C GLY A 121 15.95 21.23 13.52
N THR A 122 16.61 20.19 12.99
CA THR A 122 16.44 19.75 11.59
C THR A 122 14.98 19.47 11.23
N LEU A 123 14.21 18.84 12.14
CA LEU A 123 12.76 18.65 11.97
C LEU A 123 12.02 20.00 11.83
N ARG A 124 12.29 20.97 12.72
CA ARG A 124 11.67 22.30 12.65
C ARG A 124 12.03 23.04 11.36
N ARG A 125 13.26 22.87 10.87
CA ARG A 125 13.73 23.44 9.61
C ARG A 125 13.01 22.82 8.42
N LEU A 126 12.84 21.51 8.42
CA LEU A 126 12.10 20.76 7.41
C LEU A 126 10.62 21.17 7.37
N LEU A 127 9.98 21.29 8.54
CA LEU A 127 8.60 21.76 8.68
C LEU A 127 8.40 23.24 8.29
N ARG A 128 9.47 24.00 8.06
CA ARG A 128 9.44 25.37 7.54
C ARG A 128 9.96 25.46 6.10
N HIS A 129 10.37 24.34 5.52
CA HIS A 129 10.92 24.29 4.18
C HIS A 129 9.78 24.28 3.15
N GLY A 130 9.42 25.47 2.65
CA GLY A 130 8.28 25.66 1.75
C GLY A 130 8.22 24.73 0.53
N PRO A 131 9.34 24.42 -0.18
CA PRO A 131 9.32 23.44 -1.27
C PRO A 131 8.96 22.02 -0.82
N PHE A 132 9.44 21.61 0.36
CA PHE A 132 9.14 20.29 0.92
C PHE A 132 7.68 20.20 1.37
N LEU A 133 7.15 21.23 2.03
CA LEU A 133 5.75 21.24 2.45
C LEU A 133 4.79 21.16 1.26
N ARG A 134 5.07 21.89 0.17
CA ARG A 134 4.28 21.81 -1.07
C ARG A 134 4.35 20.43 -1.71
N TYR A 135 5.54 19.82 -1.70
CA TYR A 135 5.74 18.46 -2.18
C TYR A 135 4.92 17.45 -1.34
N ALA A 136 5.07 17.47 -0.02
CA ALA A 136 4.35 16.58 0.90
C ALA A 136 2.82 16.77 0.83
N ALA A 137 2.34 18.01 0.73
CA ALA A 137 0.91 18.29 0.58
C ALA A 137 0.35 17.75 -0.75
N ALA A 138 1.10 17.88 -1.85
CA ALA A 138 0.69 17.34 -3.14
C ALA A 138 0.58 15.80 -3.12
N PHE A 139 1.51 15.10 -2.48
CA PHE A 139 1.46 13.65 -2.33
C PHE A 139 0.35 13.20 -1.37
N ALA A 140 0.10 13.92 -0.29
CA ALA A 140 -1.02 13.61 0.60
C ALA A 140 -2.39 13.74 -0.10
N LEU A 141 -2.54 14.72 -1.01
CA LEU A 141 -3.73 14.84 -1.86
C LEU A 141 -3.83 13.72 -2.89
N LEU A 142 -2.70 13.27 -3.44
CA LEU A 142 -2.66 12.14 -4.36
C LEU A 142 -3.05 10.84 -3.64
N ASP A 143 -2.52 10.61 -2.45
CA ASP A 143 -2.78 9.42 -1.62
C ASP A 143 -4.22 9.32 -1.14
N LEU A 144 -4.93 10.45 -1.03
CA LEU A 144 -6.37 10.49 -0.77
C LEU A 144 -7.17 9.66 -1.81
N GLY A 145 -6.74 9.68 -3.07
CA GLY A 145 -7.38 8.94 -4.17
C GLY A 145 -6.64 7.67 -4.59
N TYR A 146 -5.36 7.53 -4.23
CA TYR A 146 -4.47 6.49 -4.74
C TYR A 146 -5.02 5.06 -4.49
N TYR A 147 -5.55 4.81 -3.30
CA TYR A 147 -6.01 3.47 -2.92
C TYR A 147 -7.45 3.15 -3.37
N VAL A 148 -8.21 4.14 -3.82
CA VAL A 148 -9.65 3.96 -4.13
C VAL A 148 -9.88 2.89 -5.20
N PRO A 149 -9.18 2.89 -6.37
CA PRO A 149 -9.37 1.86 -7.38
C PRO A 149 -8.85 0.47 -6.95
N PHE A 150 -7.84 0.42 -6.09
CA PHE A 150 -7.33 -0.84 -5.54
C PHE A 150 -8.35 -1.51 -4.60
N VAL A 151 -9.03 -0.72 -3.77
CA VAL A 151 -10.01 -1.22 -2.80
C VAL A 151 -11.37 -1.51 -3.46
N HIS A 152 -11.89 -0.58 -4.26
CA HIS A 152 -13.25 -0.66 -4.78
C HIS A 152 -13.35 -1.29 -6.18
N GLY A 153 -12.22 -1.52 -6.85
CA GLY A 153 -12.19 -2.03 -8.23
C GLY A 153 -12.82 -3.41 -8.38
N ALA A 154 -12.58 -4.31 -7.43
CA ALA A 154 -13.21 -5.64 -7.41
C ALA A 154 -14.73 -5.55 -7.21
N GLY A 155 -15.18 -4.72 -6.25
CA GLY A 155 -16.60 -4.49 -5.99
C GLY A 155 -17.32 -3.96 -7.23
N ARG A 156 -16.74 -2.96 -7.90
CA ARG A 156 -17.30 -2.40 -9.13
C ARG A 156 -17.45 -3.42 -10.26
N ALA A 157 -16.48 -4.32 -10.42
CA ALA A 157 -16.59 -5.38 -11.43
C ALA A 157 -17.78 -6.31 -11.14
N LEU A 158 -18.02 -6.61 -9.87
CA LEU A 158 -19.10 -7.49 -9.42
C LEU A 158 -20.48 -6.82 -9.59
N GLU A 159 -20.60 -5.52 -9.30
CA GLU A 159 -21.84 -4.76 -9.57
C GLU A 159 -22.24 -4.76 -11.05
N LEU A 160 -21.26 -4.74 -11.94
CA LEU A 160 -21.48 -4.80 -13.38
C LEU A 160 -21.79 -6.24 -13.87
N GLY A 161 -22.01 -7.17 -12.95
CA GLY A 161 -22.38 -8.55 -13.21
C GLY A 161 -21.21 -9.45 -13.63
N CYS A 162 -19.96 -9.05 -13.36
CA CYS A 162 -18.82 -9.94 -13.59
C CYS A 162 -18.80 -11.08 -12.56
N ASP A 163 -18.27 -12.23 -12.96
CA ASP A 163 -17.94 -13.33 -12.05
C ASP A 163 -16.71 -12.99 -11.20
N GLY A 164 -16.60 -13.63 -10.03
CA GLY A 164 -15.47 -13.43 -9.10
C GLY A 164 -14.10 -13.62 -9.74
N ARG A 165 -13.97 -14.53 -10.71
CA ARG A 165 -12.73 -14.76 -11.47
C ARG A 165 -12.34 -13.55 -12.33
N ARG A 166 -13.30 -12.88 -12.96
CA ARG A 166 -13.05 -11.66 -13.74
C ARG A 166 -12.69 -10.48 -12.84
N ALA A 167 -13.37 -10.33 -11.71
CA ALA A 167 -13.03 -9.31 -10.72
C ALA A 167 -11.58 -9.50 -10.21
N ALA A 168 -11.22 -10.74 -9.83
CA ALA A 168 -9.87 -11.10 -9.41
C ALA A 168 -8.83 -10.87 -10.53
N ALA A 169 -9.17 -11.17 -11.78
CA ALA A 169 -8.29 -10.90 -12.93
C ALA A 169 -8.02 -9.40 -13.12
N GLY A 170 -9.01 -8.55 -12.85
CA GLY A 170 -8.84 -7.08 -12.88
C GLY A 170 -7.85 -6.58 -11.83
N VAL A 171 -8.00 -7.05 -10.59
CA VAL A 171 -7.08 -6.71 -9.49
C VAL A 171 -5.67 -7.25 -9.76
N ALA A 172 -5.55 -8.48 -10.26
CA ALA A 172 -4.27 -9.07 -10.61
C ALA A 172 -3.58 -8.29 -11.75
N ALA A 173 -4.31 -7.88 -12.78
CA ALA A 173 -3.76 -7.04 -13.84
C ALA A 173 -3.30 -5.68 -13.30
N MET A 174 -4.08 -5.05 -12.43
CA MET A 174 -3.69 -3.79 -11.77
C MET A 174 -2.39 -3.94 -10.98
N ALA A 175 -2.25 -4.98 -10.15
CA ALA A 175 -1.05 -5.25 -9.38
C ALA A 175 0.17 -5.60 -10.25
N ALA A 176 -0.01 -6.39 -11.31
CA ALA A 176 1.07 -6.73 -12.23
C ALA A 176 1.61 -5.50 -12.97
N LEU A 177 0.70 -4.65 -13.45
CA LEU A 177 1.09 -3.43 -14.15
C LEU A 177 1.65 -2.38 -13.18
N ASP A 178 1.20 -2.34 -11.93
CA ASP A 178 1.82 -1.53 -10.88
C ASP A 178 3.30 -1.89 -10.69
N GLY A 179 3.62 -3.18 -10.55
CA GLY A 179 5.00 -3.64 -10.49
C GLY A 179 5.82 -3.28 -11.73
N ALA A 180 5.25 -3.46 -12.93
CA ALA A 180 5.92 -3.09 -14.18
C ALA A 180 6.15 -1.56 -14.28
N GLY A 181 5.16 -0.77 -13.85
CA GLY A 181 5.20 0.69 -13.80
C GLY A 181 6.31 1.20 -12.90
N ARG A 182 6.47 0.61 -11.71
CA ARG A 182 7.58 0.92 -10.78
C ARG A 182 8.93 0.78 -11.47
N LEU A 183 9.19 -0.39 -12.07
CA LEU A 183 10.46 -0.69 -12.73
C LEU A 183 10.72 0.21 -13.95
N ALA A 184 9.70 0.41 -14.79
CA ALA A 184 9.79 1.26 -15.98
C ALA A 184 10.08 2.72 -15.61
N ALA A 185 9.41 3.25 -14.59
CA ALA A 185 9.61 4.61 -14.09
C ALA A 185 11.01 4.81 -13.52
N GLY A 186 11.47 3.86 -12.69
CA GLY A 186 12.83 3.85 -12.17
C GLY A 186 13.89 3.85 -13.27
N TRP A 187 13.71 3.02 -14.29
CA TRP A 187 14.62 2.98 -15.43
C TRP A 187 14.61 4.27 -16.25
N LEU A 188 13.41 4.83 -16.50
CA LEU A 188 13.25 6.06 -17.27
C LEU A 188 13.82 7.28 -16.54
N ALA A 189 13.80 7.26 -15.20
CA ALA A 189 14.35 8.30 -14.35
C ALA A 189 15.89 8.39 -14.33
N GLU A 190 16.58 7.35 -14.80
CA GLU A 190 18.04 7.33 -14.91
C GLU A 190 18.56 7.92 -16.22
N ARG A 191 17.68 8.35 -17.13
CA ARG A 191 18.12 8.95 -18.40
C ARG A 191 18.69 10.36 -18.14
N PRO A 192 19.81 10.74 -18.78
CA PRO A 192 20.46 12.04 -18.54
C PRO A 192 19.60 13.25 -18.93
N ALA A 193 18.64 13.08 -19.85
CA ALA A 193 17.66 14.10 -20.23
C ALA A 193 16.41 14.15 -19.33
N ALA A 194 16.24 13.16 -18.45
CA ALA A 194 15.09 13.07 -17.57
C ALA A 194 15.26 14.00 -16.37
N ALA A 195 14.36 14.97 -16.23
CA ALA A 195 14.21 15.62 -14.94
C ALA A 195 13.23 14.78 -14.11
N LEU A 196 13.74 14.14 -13.06
CA LEU A 196 12.97 13.26 -12.17
C LEU A 196 11.63 13.88 -11.76
N LEU A 197 11.64 15.14 -11.31
CA LEU A 197 10.43 15.84 -10.88
C LEU A 197 9.40 16.07 -12.01
N ARG A 198 9.86 16.28 -13.26
CA ARG A 198 8.95 16.39 -14.41
C ARG A 198 8.31 15.05 -14.75
N GLN A 199 9.08 13.97 -14.68
CA GLN A 199 8.55 12.62 -14.90
C GLN A 199 7.56 12.24 -13.82
N LEU A 200 7.89 12.52 -12.55
CA LEU A 200 7.00 12.30 -11.42
C LEU A 200 5.68 13.06 -11.60
N ALA A 201 5.74 14.34 -11.97
CA ALA A 201 4.54 15.14 -12.24
C ALA A 201 3.72 14.57 -13.42
N ALA A 202 4.38 14.11 -14.49
CA ALA A 202 3.70 13.49 -15.62
C ALA A 202 3.01 12.17 -15.22
N TRP A 203 3.69 11.29 -14.47
CA TRP A 203 3.11 10.04 -13.98
C TRP A 203 1.95 10.28 -13.02
N ALA A 204 2.08 11.26 -12.11
CA ALA A 204 1.01 11.65 -11.20
C ALA A 204 -0.23 12.17 -11.96
N ALA A 205 -0.04 13.00 -12.99
CA ALA A 205 -1.13 13.49 -13.82
C ALA A 205 -1.80 12.35 -14.61
N LEU A 206 -1.02 11.42 -15.15
CA LEU A 206 -1.54 10.23 -15.85
C LEU A 206 -2.31 9.30 -14.90
N ALA A 207 -1.82 9.09 -13.68
CA ALA A 207 -2.51 8.30 -12.66
C ALA A 207 -3.85 8.94 -12.27
N GLY A 208 -3.86 10.26 -12.05
CA GLY A 208 -5.09 11.01 -11.77
C GLY A 208 -6.10 10.95 -12.93
N LEU A 209 -5.63 11.09 -14.18
CA LEU A 209 -6.48 10.95 -15.35
C LEU A 209 -7.04 9.53 -15.50
N ALA A 210 -6.21 8.50 -15.31
CA ALA A 210 -6.65 7.11 -15.34
C ALA A 210 -7.69 6.82 -14.24
N ALA A 211 -7.52 7.38 -13.04
CA ALA A 211 -8.50 7.29 -11.96
C ALA A 211 -9.85 7.93 -12.35
N LEU A 212 -9.82 9.14 -12.95
CA LEU A 212 -11.03 9.84 -13.41
C LEU A 212 -11.80 9.10 -14.51
N VAL A 213 -11.09 8.38 -15.38
CA VAL A 213 -11.70 7.61 -16.49
C VAL A 213 -12.20 6.25 -16.02
N THR A 214 -11.69 5.71 -14.90
CA THR A 214 -12.06 4.38 -14.38
C THR A 214 -13.57 4.14 -14.26
N PRO A 215 -14.40 5.10 -13.75
CA PRO A 215 -15.85 4.93 -13.65
C PRO A 215 -16.57 4.77 -15.01
N LEU A 216 -15.97 5.22 -16.11
CA LEU A 216 -16.55 5.11 -17.46
C LEU A 216 -16.50 3.68 -18.02
N GLY A 217 -15.72 2.80 -17.40
CA GLY A 217 -15.64 1.39 -17.76
C GLY A 217 -16.92 0.63 -17.38
N THR A 218 -17.79 0.36 -18.35
CA THR A 218 -19.04 -0.41 -18.13
C THR A 218 -18.94 -1.88 -18.56
N LYS A 219 -17.89 -2.24 -19.31
CA LYS A 219 -17.65 -3.59 -19.81
C LYS A 219 -16.38 -4.16 -19.18
N PHE A 220 -16.33 -5.49 -18.97
CA PHE A 220 -15.16 -6.15 -18.39
C PHE A 220 -13.83 -5.79 -19.06
N ARG A 221 -13.77 -5.78 -20.40
CA ARG A 221 -12.55 -5.41 -21.13
C ARG A 221 -12.12 -3.96 -20.88
N ALA A 222 -13.10 -3.05 -20.76
CA ALA A 222 -12.82 -1.64 -20.48
C ALA A 222 -12.33 -1.48 -19.04
N LEU A 223 -12.97 -2.12 -18.06
CA LEU A 223 -12.51 -2.13 -16.67
C LEU A 223 -11.10 -2.70 -16.54
N LEU A 224 -10.83 -3.83 -17.20
CA LEU A 224 -9.51 -4.47 -17.17
C LEU A 224 -8.43 -3.55 -17.75
N ALA A 225 -8.71 -2.91 -18.89
CA ALA A 225 -7.77 -1.97 -19.52
C ALA A 225 -7.53 -0.73 -18.65
N LEU A 226 -8.59 -0.17 -18.06
CA LEU A 226 -8.50 1.01 -17.18
C LEU A 226 -7.79 0.68 -15.86
N ALA A 227 -8.07 -0.48 -15.27
CA ALA A 227 -7.39 -0.98 -14.09
C ALA A 227 -5.89 -1.21 -14.34
N ALA A 228 -5.54 -1.82 -15.48
CA ALA A 228 -4.16 -2.02 -15.89
C ALA A 228 -3.43 -0.68 -16.15
N ALA A 229 -4.09 0.26 -16.84
CA ALA A 229 -3.53 1.59 -17.10
C ALA A 229 -3.32 2.38 -15.80
N TYR A 230 -4.29 2.34 -14.90
CA TYR A 230 -4.19 2.96 -13.58
C TYR A 230 -3.04 2.34 -12.78
N GLY A 231 -2.99 1.01 -12.66
CA GLY A 231 -1.91 0.30 -11.96
C GLY A 231 -0.53 0.71 -12.47
N GLY A 232 -0.33 0.71 -13.80
CA GLY A 232 0.95 1.14 -14.40
C GLY A 232 1.34 2.58 -14.07
N CYS A 233 0.39 3.52 -14.12
CA CYS A 233 0.68 4.92 -13.83
C CYS A 233 0.89 5.16 -12.32
N ALA A 234 0.04 4.57 -11.48
CA ALA A 234 0.11 4.65 -10.03
C ALA A 234 1.44 4.06 -9.51
N GLY A 235 1.79 2.86 -9.99
CA GLY A 235 3.05 2.20 -9.64
C GLY A 235 4.28 2.99 -10.06
N ALA A 236 4.22 3.74 -11.17
CA ALA A 236 5.31 4.62 -11.57
C ALA A 236 5.53 5.81 -10.62
N VAL A 237 4.49 6.29 -9.93
CA VAL A 237 4.58 7.40 -8.96
C VAL A 237 5.29 6.95 -7.69
N ALA A 238 4.93 5.77 -7.17
CA ALA A 238 5.35 5.28 -5.85
C ALA A 238 6.87 5.26 -5.58
N PRO A 239 7.77 4.80 -6.49
CA PRO A 239 9.20 4.81 -6.20
C PRO A 239 9.85 6.17 -6.51
N LEU A 240 9.31 6.91 -7.48
CA LEU A 240 9.82 8.21 -7.87
C LEU A 240 9.56 9.26 -6.78
N GLN A 241 8.48 9.13 -6.00
CA GLN A 241 8.21 10.05 -4.90
C GLN A 241 9.34 10.03 -3.87
N PHE A 242 9.83 8.84 -3.49
CA PHE A 242 10.92 8.68 -2.51
C PHE A 242 12.26 9.14 -3.07
N ALA A 243 12.53 8.85 -4.34
CA ALA A 243 13.74 9.34 -5.00
C ALA A 243 13.74 10.88 -5.14
N GLY A 244 12.56 11.48 -5.34
CA GLY A 244 12.35 12.91 -5.49
C GLY A 244 12.64 13.71 -4.22
N VAL A 245 12.37 13.15 -3.04
CA VAL A 245 12.61 13.82 -1.75
C VAL A 245 14.06 14.32 -1.63
N ALA A 246 15.03 13.48 -2.00
CA ALA A 246 16.44 13.83 -1.92
C ALA A 246 16.83 15.01 -2.84
N GLN A 247 16.08 15.27 -3.93
CA GLN A 247 16.29 16.45 -4.78
C GLN A 247 15.69 17.72 -4.18
N VAL A 248 14.64 17.60 -3.37
CA VAL A 248 13.94 18.74 -2.74
C VAL A 248 14.65 19.19 -1.46
N VAL A 249 15.07 18.27 -0.61
CA VAL A 249 15.65 18.57 0.72
C VAL A 249 17.17 18.36 0.80
N GLY A 250 17.77 17.73 -0.22
CA GLY A 250 19.16 17.30 -0.21
C GLY A 250 19.37 15.92 0.44
N ALA A 251 20.51 15.29 0.14
CA ALA A 251 20.77 13.89 0.53
C ALA A 251 20.85 13.67 2.05
N ARG A 252 21.34 14.67 2.79
CA ARG A 252 21.61 14.62 4.25
C ARG A 252 20.33 14.51 5.08
N GLY A 253 19.27 15.22 4.69
CA GLY A 253 17.96 15.20 5.38
C GLY A 253 16.93 14.24 4.77
N ALA A 254 17.31 13.47 3.74
CA ALA A 254 16.34 12.71 2.94
C ALA A 254 15.58 11.64 3.75
N ALA A 255 16.26 10.92 4.65
CA ALA A 255 15.62 9.89 5.46
C ALA A 255 14.57 10.47 6.42
N MET A 256 14.89 11.56 7.12
CA MET A 256 13.92 12.27 7.97
C MET A 256 12.77 12.85 7.15
N ALA A 257 13.07 13.42 5.98
CA ALA A 257 12.06 13.97 5.10
C ALA A 257 11.10 12.91 4.55
N ILE A 258 11.60 11.72 4.19
CA ILE A 258 10.77 10.58 3.79
C ILE A 258 9.84 10.14 4.93
N GLY A 259 10.34 10.12 6.18
CA GLY A 259 9.51 9.79 7.35
C GLY A 259 8.40 10.82 7.61
N VAL A 260 8.75 12.11 7.61
CA VAL A 260 7.76 13.19 7.80
C VAL A 260 6.75 13.22 6.66
N MET A 261 7.20 13.02 5.42
CA MET A 261 6.33 12.97 4.24
C MET A 261 5.32 11.84 4.34
N GLN A 262 5.77 10.61 4.66
CA GLN A 262 4.87 9.47 4.87
C GLN A 262 3.87 9.71 6.00
N MET A 263 4.23 10.46 7.05
CA MET A 263 3.28 10.79 8.11
C MET A 263 2.13 11.68 7.59
N VAL A 264 2.43 12.63 6.69
CA VAL A 264 1.42 13.49 6.05
C VAL A 264 0.60 12.68 5.03
N GLU A 265 1.23 11.82 4.25
CA GLU A 265 0.58 10.90 3.30
C GLU A 265 -0.41 9.96 4.00
N SER A 266 -0.02 9.36 5.13
CA SER A 266 -0.89 8.50 5.93
C SER A 266 -2.17 9.20 6.43
N ALA A 267 -2.11 10.50 6.69
CA ALA A 267 -3.31 11.27 7.04
C ALA A 267 -4.25 11.41 5.83
N GLY A 268 -3.69 11.55 4.62
CA GLY A 268 -4.45 11.57 3.37
C GLY A 268 -5.10 10.22 3.08
N SER A 269 -4.35 9.12 3.14
CA SER A 269 -4.87 7.79 2.84
C SER A 269 -5.95 7.32 3.83
N LEU A 270 -5.83 7.69 5.12
CA LEU A 270 -6.84 7.40 6.14
C LEU A 270 -8.21 8.02 5.82
N LEU A 271 -8.22 9.22 5.22
CA LEU A 271 -9.44 9.93 4.83
C LEU A 271 -10.01 9.46 3.49
N GLY A 272 -9.18 8.84 2.63
CA GLY A 272 -9.54 8.52 1.25
C GLY A 272 -10.68 7.51 1.12
N ALA A 273 -10.59 6.38 1.83
CA ALA A 273 -11.59 5.32 1.73
C ALA A 273 -12.98 5.74 2.29
N PRO A 274 -13.10 6.38 3.47
CA PRO A 274 -14.40 6.87 3.97
C PRO A 274 -15.04 7.94 3.06
N LEU A 275 -14.24 8.86 2.51
CA LEU A 275 -14.77 9.90 1.62
C LEU A 275 -15.25 9.35 0.28
N ALA A 276 -14.58 8.33 -0.26
CA ALA A 276 -15.02 7.65 -1.47
C ALA A 276 -16.33 6.87 -1.26
N GLY A 277 -16.55 6.31 -0.07
CA GLY A 277 -17.77 5.55 0.27
C GLY A 277 -19.00 6.43 0.55
N THR A 278 -18.83 7.65 1.07
CA THR A 278 -19.94 8.54 1.48
C THR A 278 -20.53 9.40 0.35
N GLY A 279 -19.78 9.64 -0.73
CA GLY A 279 -20.20 10.46 -1.87
C GLY A 279 -21.17 9.79 -2.87
N GLY A 280 -21.44 8.49 -2.72
CA GLY A 280 -22.38 7.74 -3.58
C GLY A 280 -23.81 7.85 -3.08
N THR A 281 -24.61 8.74 -3.68
CA THR A 281 -26.06 8.79 -3.47
C THR A 281 -26.71 7.43 -3.82
N GLY A 282 -27.27 6.76 -2.81
CA GLY A 282 -28.42 5.84 -2.99
C GLY A 282 -28.14 4.39 -3.38
N GLY A 283 -26.96 3.83 -3.11
CA GLY A 283 -26.68 2.40 -3.30
C GLY A 283 -26.04 1.80 -2.07
N ASP A 284 -26.60 0.72 -1.57
CA ASP A 284 -26.18 -0.03 -0.40
C ASP A 284 -24.84 -0.76 -0.65
N TRP A 285 -23.74 0.00 -0.71
CA TRP A 285 -22.38 -0.52 -0.90
C TRP A 285 -21.88 -1.35 0.30
N GLY A 286 -22.50 -1.19 1.48
CA GLY A 286 -22.18 -1.93 2.70
C GLY A 286 -22.59 -3.41 2.64
N VAL A 287 -23.66 -3.74 1.92
CA VAL A 287 -24.22 -5.12 1.86
C VAL A 287 -23.73 -5.90 0.63
N GLY A 288 -23.25 -5.22 -0.42
CA GLY A 288 -22.68 -5.87 -1.60
C GLY A 288 -21.35 -6.59 -1.31
N GLY A 289 -20.47 -5.95 -0.52
CA GLY A 289 -19.14 -6.45 -0.16
C GLY A 289 -19.14 -7.81 0.56
N SER A 290 -20.07 -7.98 1.51
CA SER A 290 -20.24 -9.22 2.27
C SER A 290 -20.75 -10.37 1.39
N ARG A 291 -21.64 -10.09 0.43
CA ARG A 291 -22.13 -11.08 -0.54
C ARG A 291 -21.08 -11.43 -1.59
N THR A 292 -20.22 -10.49 -1.99
CA THR A 292 -19.18 -10.72 -3.00
C THR A 292 -18.08 -11.69 -2.57
N TRP A 293 -17.75 -11.76 -1.28
CA TRP A 293 -16.78 -12.73 -0.78
C TRP A 293 -17.42 -14.01 -0.23
N ALA A 294 -18.65 -13.94 0.29
CA ALA A 294 -19.46 -15.13 0.55
C ALA A 294 -19.75 -15.95 -0.72
N GLY A 295 -19.78 -15.31 -1.90
CA GLY A 295 -19.90 -15.99 -3.19
C GLY A 295 -18.58 -16.50 -3.80
N LEU A 296 -17.42 -16.04 -3.29
CA LEU A 296 -16.10 -16.55 -3.66
C LEU A 296 -15.64 -17.71 -2.75
N GLY A 297 -16.11 -17.72 -1.50
CA GLY A 297 -16.09 -18.90 -0.65
C GLY A 297 -17.10 -19.91 -1.18
N GLY A 298 -16.63 -21.05 -1.67
CA GLY A 298 -17.50 -22.13 -2.13
C GLY A 298 -18.56 -22.50 -1.09
N ASN A 299 -19.64 -23.11 -1.58
CA ASN A 299 -20.89 -23.49 -0.89
C ASN A 299 -20.72 -24.51 0.27
N GLY A 300 -19.76 -24.30 1.17
CA GLY A 300 -19.43 -25.17 2.29
C GLY A 300 -19.13 -24.37 3.55
N GLY A 301 -20.07 -24.37 4.50
CA GLY A 301 -19.84 -24.14 5.94
C GLY A 301 -19.46 -22.74 6.43
N THR A 302 -18.80 -21.90 5.63
CA THR A 302 -18.18 -20.63 6.07
C THR A 302 -19.16 -19.48 6.29
N GLY A 303 -20.39 -19.56 5.77
CA GLY A 303 -21.38 -18.48 5.88
C GLY A 303 -21.81 -18.10 7.30
N ARG A 304 -21.66 -18.98 8.30
CA ARG A 304 -21.99 -18.68 9.70
C ARG A 304 -20.92 -17.86 10.41
N GLU A 305 -19.63 -18.10 10.14
CA GLU A 305 -18.53 -17.36 10.78
C GLU A 305 -18.41 -15.92 10.24
N TRP A 306 -18.77 -15.69 8.98
CA TRP A 306 -18.91 -14.34 8.42
C TRP A 306 -20.17 -13.61 8.94
N GLY A 307 -21.22 -14.36 9.30
CA GLY A 307 -22.43 -13.82 9.91
C GLY A 307 -22.18 -13.27 11.33
N GLU A 308 -21.41 -13.99 12.15
CA GLU A 308 -21.04 -13.53 13.50
C GLU A 308 -20.16 -12.26 13.48
N LEU A 309 -19.30 -12.12 12.46
CA LEU A 309 -18.55 -10.89 12.21
C LEU A 309 -19.48 -9.74 11.77
N GLY A 310 -20.45 -10.02 10.89
CA GLY A 310 -21.44 -9.02 10.44
C GLY A 310 -22.42 -8.56 11.52
N GLU A 311 -22.76 -9.41 12.50
CA GLU A 311 -23.69 -9.09 13.59
C GLU A 311 -23.03 -8.38 14.79
N LEU A 312 -21.71 -8.52 14.99
CA LEU A 312 -20.99 -7.93 16.13
C LEU A 312 -20.43 -6.51 15.93
N GLY A 313 -20.74 -5.88 14.81
CA GLY A 313 -20.53 -4.45 14.59
C GLY A 313 -20.39 -4.12 13.13
N GLY A 314 -20.96 -2.99 12.68
CA GLY A 314 -20.92 -2.54 11.30
C GLY A 314 -19.51 -2.55 10.71
N LEU A 315 -19.16 -3.67 10.07
CA LEU A 315 -17.87 -3.87 9.45
C LEU A 315 -17.86 -3.10 8.13
N GLU A 316 -17.49 -1.83 8.22
CA GLU A 316 -17.02 -1.03 7.08
C GLU A 316 -15.69 -1.63 6.60
N HIS A 317 -15.79 -2.62 5.72
CA HIS A 317 -14.70 -3.46 5.23
C HIS A 317 -13.84 -2.76 4.15
N GLY A 318 -13.19 -1.66 4.52
CA GLY A 318 -12.10 -1.03 3.76
C GLY A 318 -10.71 -1.20 4.38
N GLY A 319 -10.62 -1.57 5.67
CA GLY A 319 -9.38 -1.45 6.45
C GLY A 319 -8.41 -2.64 6.40
N VAL A 320 -8.91 -3.88 6.36
CA VAL A 320 -8.05 -5.07 6.53
C VAL A 320 -7.08 -5.25 5.36
N TRP A 321 -7.51 -4.91 4.15
CA TRP A 321 -6.71 -5.06 2.94
C TRP A 321 -5.88 -3.83 2.59
N GLY A 322 -6.27 -2.64 3.05
CA GLY A 322 -5.43 -1.44 2.97
C GLY A 322 -4.17 -1.54 3.84
N VAL A 323 -4.18 -2.40 4.87
CA VAL A 323 -3.03 -2.61 5.76
C VAL A 323 -2.15 -3.79 5.34
N CYS A 324 -2.72 -4.80 4.67
CA CYS A 324 -1.94 -5.94 4.15
C CYS A 324 -1.49 -5.77 2.68
N GLY A 325 -2.05 -4.79 1.95
CA GLY A 325 -1.71 -4.47 0.56
C GLY A 325 -0.78 -3.26 0.37
N VAL A 326 -0.12 -2.79 1.42
CA VAL A 326 0.85 -1.68 1.41
C VAL A 326 2.24 -2.18 1.78
#